data_AF-A0AAW9B6K8-F1
#
_entry.id   AF-A0AAW9B6K8-F1
#
_cell.length_a   1.000
_cell.length_b   1.000
_cell.length_c   1.000
_cell.angle_alpha   90.00
_cell.angle_beta   90.00
_cell.angle_gamma   90.00
#
_symmetry.space_group_name_H-M   'P 1'
#
loop_
_entity.id
_entity.type
_entity.pdbx_description
1 polymer ?
#
loop_
_entity_poly.entity_id
_entity_poly.type
_entity_poly.pdbx_seq_one_letter_code
_entity_poly.pdbx_strand_id
1 'polypeptide(L)'
;KPEAKGYRCLIGPYTEFSKASADLRGVKTLSNYREAFIRAVGKGSGNTVKQTQPSSKPTPVAKPNVAPKPVAPVVTSRPDTEAFKASATKTTAQPVTAKEPKPSTTTKPVAKAKPAPSVKGNGEVEVRLRASLHGKTYVVPYLLDNQFYMEYGKPWNRLNYESSQQTCQQLGMSLATATEFKALRDSGVMEKNKWPLQLPYWGKDKKGLFADREPNQLTGTSLLNVMCVK
;
A
#
# COMPACT_ATOMS: atom_id res chain seq x y z
N LYS A 1 -16.08 5.59 -6.77
CA LYS A 1 -17.45 5.02 -6.89
C LYS A 1 -17.95 5.35 -8.30
N PRO A 2 -18.62 4.42 -9.02
CA PRO A 2 -19.33 4.79 -10.25
C PRO A 2 -20.49 5.72 -9.88
N GLU A 3 -20.50 6.92 -10.42
CA GLU A 3 -21.67 7.81 -10.43
C GLU A 3 -22.09 7.96 -11.91
N ALA A 4 -23.36 8.28 -12.18
CA ALA A 4 -23.96 8.13 -13.53
C ALA A 4 -23.37 9.04 -14.64
N LYS A 5 -22.34 9.83 -14.33
CA LYS A 5 -21.56 10.65 -15.26
C LYS A 5 -20.03 10.50 -15.09
N GLY A 6 -19.55 9.41 -14.47
CA GLY A 6 -18.13 9.04 -14.49
C GLY A 6 -17.55 8.51 -13.17
N TYR A 7 -16.21 8.43 -13.13
CA TYR A 7 -15.46 7.94 -11.98
C TYR A 7 -15.16 9.04 -10.97
N ARG A 8 -15.84 8.99 -9.82
CA ARG A 8 -15.50 9.86 -8.69
C ARG A 8 -14.38 9.26 -7.84
N CYS A 9 -13.22 9.92 -7.87
CA CYS A 9 -12.12 9.75 -6.93
C CYS A 9 -12.49 10.31 -5.55
N LEU A 10 -11.94 9.72 -4.49
CA LEU A 10 -12.00 10.26 -3.11
C LEU A 10 -10.57 10.30 -2.58
N ILE A 11 -10.25 11.36 -1.84
CA ILE A 11 -8.96 11.57 -1.19
C ILE A 11 -9.27 11.86 0.29
N GLY A 12 -8.55 11.22 1.20
CA GLY A 12 -8.90 11.11 2.62
C GLY A 12 -9.32 9.68 3.02
N PRO A 13 -9.80 9.45 4.25
CA PRO A 13 -10.24 10.46 5.22
C PRO A 13 -9.12 11.35 5.75
N TYR A 14 -9.48 12.58 6.12
CA TYR A 14 -8.62 13.51 6.85
C TYR A 14 -9.17 13.70 8.26
N THR A 15 -8.30 13.81 9.26
CA THR A 15 -8.68 14.31 10.59
C THR A 15 -8.81 15.82 10.58
N GLU A 16 -7.89 16.52 9.89
CA GLU A 16 -7.81 17.97 9.86
C GLU A 16 -8.41 18.59 8.60
N PHE A 17 -9.32 19.56 8.78
CA PHE A 17 -9.84 20.37 7.69
C PHE A 17 -8.75 21.20 6.99
N SER A 18 -7.70 21.60 7.71
CA SER A 18 -6.55 22.34 7.17
C SER A 18 -5.77 21.54 6.14
N LYS A 19 -5.51 20.25 6.41
CA LYS A 19 -4.85 19.32 5.47
C LYS A 19 -5.72 19.09 4.24
N ALA A 20 -7.00 18.78 4.44
CA ALA A 20 -7.97 18.63 3.35
C ALA A 20 -8.05 19.89 2.45
N SER A 21 -7.92 21.08 3.03
CA SER A 21 -7.94 22.37 2.33
C SER A 21 -6.62 22.73 1.64
N ALA A 22 -5.49 22.16 2.09
CA ALA A 22 -4.23 22.25 1.35
C ALA A 22 -4.32 21.41 0.06
N ASP A 23 -4.69 20.14 0.20
CA ASP A 23 -4.75 19.21 -0.93
C ASP A 23 -5.85 19.60 -1.93
N LEU A 24 -6.99 20.13 -1.47
CA LEU A 24 -8.05 20.67 -2.33
C LEU A 24 -7.53 21.76 -3.28
N ARG A 25 -6.63 22.65 -2.81
CA ARG A 25 -6.05 23.71 -3.66
C ARG A 25 -5.18 23.11 -4.76
N GLY A 26 -4.35 22.12 -4.44
CA GLY A 26 -3.55 21.39 -5.43
C GLY A 26 -4.43 20.66 -6.46
N VAL A 27 -5.40 19.89 -5.99
CA VAL A 27 -6.33 19.12 -6.83
C VAL A 27 -7.09 20.02 -7.82
N LYS A 28 -7.53 21.22 -7.41
CA LYS A 28 -8.23 22.16 -8.29
C LYS A 28 -7.39 22.78 -9.40
N THR A 29 -6.06 22.66 -9.37
CA THR A 29 -5.20 23.07 -10.50
C THR A 29 -5.34 22.13 -11.71
N LEU A 30 -5.69 20.86 -11.46
CA LEU A 30 -5.86 19.85 -12.49
C LEU A 30 -7.16 20.10 -13.27
N SER A 31 -7.07 20.08 -14.61
CA SER A 31 -8.20 20.38 -15.52
C SER A 31 -9.47 19.60 -15.18
N ASN A 32 -9.32 18.32 -14.85
CA ASN A 32 -10.41 17.37 -14.68
C ASN A 32 -10.99 17.36 -13.25
N TYR A 33 -10.45 18.17 -12.34
CA TYR A 33 -10.80 18.18 -10.91
C TYR A 33 -11.11 19.58 -10.35
N ARG A 34 -11.39 20.56 -11.20
CA ARG A 34 -11.82 21.92 -10.80
C ARG A 34 -13.05 21.92 -9.87
N GLU A 35 -13.96 20.97 -10.08
CA GLU A 35 -15.18 20.75 -9.28
C GLU A 35 -14.94 19.98 -7.97
N ALA A 36 -13.69 19.68 -7.60
CA ALA A 36 -13.39 18.99 -6.35
C ALA A 36 -13.92 19.75 -5.12
N PHE A 37 -14.31 19.02 -4.08
CA PHE A 37 -14.81 19.58 -2.82
C PHE A 37 -14.57 18.64 -1.64
N ILE A 38 -14.43 19.22 -0.44
CA ILE A 38 -14.31 18.50 0.82
C ILE A 38 -15.70 18.07 1.30
N ARG A 39 -15.80 16.88 1.89
CA ARG A 39 -17.00 16.40 2.58
C ARG A 39 -16.62 16.01 4.01
N ALA A 40 -17.19 16.70 4.99
CA ALA A 40 -17.16 16.25 6.38
C ALA A 40 -18.16 15.11 6.58
N VAL A 41 -17.84 14.17 7.48
CA VAL A 41 -18.74 13.11 7.94
C VAL A 41 -18.62 12.99 9.46
N GLY A 42 -19.66 13.45 10.17
CA GLY A 42 -19.70 13.48 11.62
C GLY A 42 -21.14 13.37 12.12
N LYS A 43 -21.35 12.74 13.28
CA LYS A 43 -22.68 12.46 13.82
C LYS A 43 -23.16 13.59 14.74
N GLY A 44 -23.48 14.75 14.17
CA GLY A 44 -24.03 15.87 14.92
C GLY A 44 -24.33 17.10 14.05
N SER A 45 -25.54 17.62 14.20
CA SER A 45 -26.03 18.95 13.78
C SER A 45 -25.82 19.37 12.32
N GLY A 46 -26.93 19.53 11.60
CA GLY A 46 -26.94 20.28 10.35
C GLY A 46 -26.65 21.75 10.59
N ASN A 47 -25.50 22.23 10.11
CA ASN A 47 -25.21 23.65 9.95
C ASN A 47 -24.48 23.86 8.63
N THR A 48 -25.00 24.73 7.78
CA THR A 48 -24.35 25.14 6.54
C THR A 48 -23.10 25.95 6.85
N VAL A 49 -21.92 25.32 6.75
CA VAL A 49 -20.62 26.03 6.87
C VAL A 49 -20.53 27.05 5.73
N LYS A 50 -20.80 28.31 6.06
CA LYS A 50 -21.06 29.39 5.11
C LYS A 50 -19.83 29.65 4.24
N GLN A 51 -20.01 29.53 2.94
CA GLN A 51 -18.99 29.78 1.92
C GLN A 51 -18.59 31.27 1.90
N THR A 52 -17.50 31.62 2.56
CA THR A 52 -16.90 32.96 2.51
C THR A 52 -16.12 33.16 1.21
N GLN A 53 -16.88 33.43 0.14
CA GLN A 53 -16.38 33.95 -1.12
C GLN A 53 -15.84 35.39 -0.93
N PRO A 54 -14.57 35.69 -1.25
CA PRO A 54 -14.09 37.07 -1.29
C PRO A 54 -14.66 37.75 -2.55
N SER A 55 -15.54 38.74 -2.36
CA SER A 55 -15.97 39.63 -3.44
C SER A 55 -15.23 40.96 -3.37
N SER A 56 -15.09 41.63 -4.52
CA SER A 56 -14.21 42.79 -4.69
C SER A 56 -14.97 44.09 -4.97
N LYS A 57 -14.94 45.04 -4.03
CA LYS A 57 -14.59 46.46 -4.29
C LYS A 57 -14.47 47.27 -2.98
N PRO A 58 -13.79 48.44 -2.98
CA PRO A 58 -13.42 49.16 -1.76
C PRO A 58 -14.22 50.44 -1.49
N THR A 59 -14.23 50.87 -0.23
CA THR A 59 -14.33 52.28 0.20
C THR A 59 -13.50 52.49 1.49
N PRO A 60 -13.03 53.73 1.80
CA PRO A 60 -11.87 53.92 2.67
C PRO A 60 -12.19 54.41 4.10
N VAL A 61 -11.33 54.04 5.06
CA VAL A 61 -11.23 54.68 6.40
C VAL A 61 -9.74 54.88 6.76
N ALA A 62 -9.46 55.90 7.57
CA ALA A 62 -8.16 56.54 7.72
C ALA A 62 -7.02 55.69 8.34
N LYS A 63 -5.77 56.09 8.01
CA LYS A 63 -4.56 55.79 8.80
C LYS A 63 -4.61 56.54 10.14
N PRO A 64 -4.00 56.01 11.20
CA PRO A 64 -2.83 56.72 11.76
C PRO A 64 -1.48 56.07 11.43
N ASN A 65 -0.39 56.80 11.70
CA ASN A 65 0.98 56.46 11.33
C ASN A 65 1.89 56.39 12.58
N VAL A 66 2.65 55.30 12.72
CA VAL A 66 3.87 55.23 13.55
C VAL A 66 4.93 54.44 12.79
N ALA A 67 6.16 54.97 12.74
CA ALA A 67 7.28 54.45 11.96
C ALA A 67 8.14 53.41 12.73
N PRO A 68 8.96 52.58 12.05
CA PRO A 68 9.58 51.41 12.66
C PRO A 68 10.98 51.64 13.24
N LYS A 69 11.43 50.72 14.10
CA LYS A 69 12.86 50.40 14.29
C LYS A 69 13.11 48.88 14.28
N PRO A 70 14.33 48.42 13.97
CA PRO A 70 14.54 47.05 13.44
C PRO A 70 15.14 46.06 14.44
N VAL A 71 14.96 44.77 14.15
CA VAL A 71 15.81 43.68 14.65
C VAL A 71 16.25 42.83 13.45
N ALA A 72 17.51 42.40 13.44
CA ALA A 72 18.19 41.77 12.31
C ALA A 72 17.96 40.23 12.25
N PRO A 73 18.48 39.50 11.24
CA PRO A 73 17.88 38.23 10.80
C PRO A 73 18.30 37.01 11.61
N VAL A 74 17.41 36.00 11.65
CA VAL A 74 17.77 34.60 11.91
C VAL A 74 17.41 33.78 10.68
N VAL A 75 18.40 33.50 9.83
CA VAL A 75 18.27 32.57 8.71
C VAL A 75 18.46 31.16 9.25
N THR A 76 17.37 30.51 9.70
CA THR A 76 17.44 29.11 10.12
C THR A 76 17.64 28.21 8.92
N SER A 77 18.84 27.63 8.84
CA SER A 77 19.31 26.70 7.81
C SER A 77 18.30 25.60 7.46
N ARG A 78 18.10 25.40 6.16
CA ARG A 78 17.36 24.27 5.57
C ARG A 78 18.33 23.09 5.37
N PRO A 79 18.13 21.94 6.04
CA PRO A 79 18.95 20.74 5.79
C PRO A 79 18.78 20.21 4.36
N ASP A 80 19.88 19.64 3.85
CA ASP A 80 20.18 19.45 2.44
C ASP A 80 19.29 18.48 1.65
N THR A 81 19.30 18.65 0.32
CA THR A 81 18.52 17.85 -0.65
C THR A 81 19.44 16.92 -1.45
N GLU A 82 20.26 16.13 -0.76
CA GLU A 82 21.35 15.31 -1.34
C GLU A 82 21.21 13.83 -0.94
N ALA A 83 20.31 13.11 -1.63
CA ALA A 83 20.12 11.66 -1.46
C ALA A 83 20.14 10.86 -2.79
N PHE A 84 20.52 11.51 -3.90
CA PHE A 84 20.64 10.89 -5.23
C PHE A 84 22.06 11.08 -5.81
N LYS A 85 23.05 10.44 -5.19
CA LYS A 85 24.37 10.22 -5.82
C LYS A 85 24.68 8.73 -5.82
N ALA A 86 24.79 8.18 -7.02
CA ALA A 86 25.08 6.76 -7.24
C ALA A 86 26.56 6.48 -6.91
N SER A 87 26.82 5.52 -6.03
CA SER A 87 28.18 5.00 -5.83
C SER A 87 28.52 3.99 -6.92
N ALA A 88 29.07 4.48 -8.03
CA ALA A 88 29.69 3.65 -9.05
C ALA A 88 31.20 3.53 -8.76
N THR A 89 31.62 2.37 -8.25
CA THR A 89 33.05 2.03 -8.10
C THR A 89 33.30 0.68 -8.77
N LYS A 90 34.35 0.58 -9.60
CA LYS A 90 34.56 -0.54 -10.52
C LYS A 90 36.05 -0.76 -10.76
N THR A 91 36.49 -2.03 -10.79
CA THR A 91 37.88 -2.49 -11.13
C THR A 91 38.94 -2.03 -10.09
N THR A 92 39.97 -2.79 -9.66
CA THR A 92 40.51 -4.14 -9.99
C THR A 92 41.22 -4.67 -8.69
N ALA A 93 41.90 -5.82 -8.53
CA ALA A 93 42.40 -6.87 -9.44
C ALA A 93 42.59 -8.25 -8.77
N GLN A 94 42.41 -9.31 -9.57
CA GLN A 94 43.27 -10.51 -9.73
C GLN A 94 43.44 -11.58 -8.61
N PRO A 95 43.90 -12.81 -8.96
CA PRO A 95 43.44 -14.04 -8.29
C PRO A 95 44.47 -14.74 -7.39
N VAL A 96 43.98 -15.67 -6.56
CA VAL A 96 44.77 -16.77 -5.99
C VAL A 96 44.09 -18.12 -6.22
N THR A 97 44.87 -19.11 -6.69
CA THR A 97 44.40 -20.47 -7.01
C THR A 97 45.00 -21.46 -6.01
N ALA A 98 44.18 -22.15 -5.20
CA ALA A 98 44.63 -23.38 -4.52
C ALA A 98 43.48 -24.24 -3.96
N LYS A 99 43.43 -25.49 -4.46
CA LYS A 99 43.16 -26.76 -3.74
C LYS A 99 42.00 -26.84 -2.72
N GLU A 100 40.99 -27.60 -3.13
CA GLU A 100 40.18 -28.48 -2.28
C GLU A 100 41.05 -29.33 -1.32
N PRO A 101 40.56 -29.54 -0.09
CA PRO A 101 40.45 -30.92 0.40
C PRO A 101 39.08 -31.21 1.01
N LYS A 102 38.41 -32.25 0.49
CA LYS A 102 37.31 -32.96 1.16
C LYS A 102 37.90 -33.78 2.33
N PRO A 103 37.22 -33.87 3.48
CA PRO A 103 36.36 -35.04 3.68
C PRO A 103 35.00 -34.70 4.33
N SER A 104 34.17 -35.74 4.52
CA SER A 104 32.78 -35.64 4.97
C SER A 104 32.62 -35.85 6.48
N THR A 105 31.79 -35.04 7.15
CA THR A 105 30.69 -35.59 8.00
C THR A 105 29.63 -34.54 8.39
N THR A 106 28.37 -34.94 8.23
CA THR A 106 27.21 -34.69 9.10
C THR A 106 27.10 -33.38 9.92
N THR A 107 26.39 -32.38 9.37
CA THR A 107 25.41 -31.55 10.13
C THR A 107 24.38 -30.97 9.15
N LYS A 108 23.10 -30.83 9.56
CA LYS A 108 22.03 -30.25 8.71
C LYS A 108 22.16 -28.72 8.66
N PRO A 109 22.37 -28.07 7.50
CA PRO A 109 22.26 -26.62 7.37
C PRO A 109 20.83 -26.22 7.03
N VAL A 110 20.30 -25.17 7.67
CA VAL A 110 19.04 -24.53 7.26
C VAL A 110 19.27 -23.78 5.95
N ALA A 111 19.00 -24.44 4.83
CA ALA A 111 19.27 -23.91 3.50
C ALA A 111 18.26 -22.84 3.07
N LYS A 112 18.75 -21.59 3.04
CA LYS A 112 18.20 -20.35 2.47
C LYS A 112 17.07 -20.54 1.45
N ALA A 113 16.02 -19.72 1.57
CA ALA A 113 14.89 -19.69 0.65
C ALA A 113 15.34 -19.55 -0.82
N LYS A 114 15.09 -20.59 -1.61
CA LYS A 114 15.29 -20.60 -3.07
C LYS A 114 14.35 -19.56 -3.72
N PRO A 115 14.77 -18.83 -4.77
CA PRO A 115 13.88 -17.95 -5.52
C PRO A 115 12.59 -18.66 -5.92
N ALA A 116 11.46 -17.95 -5.84
CA ALA A 116 10.16 -18.54 -6.15
C ALA A 116 10.11 -19.00 -7.61
N PRO A 117 9.55 -20.19 -7.92
CA PRO A 117 9.32 -20.59 -9.30
C PRO A 117 8.28 -19.66 -9.94
N SER A 118 8.69 -18.88 -10.94
CA SER A 118 7.78 -18.14 -11.82
C SER A 118 7.00 -19.15 -12.66
N VAL A 119 5.74 -19.40 -12.30
CA VAL A 119 4.84 -20.28 -13.06
C VAL A 119 4.41 -19.54 -14.33
N LYS A 120 5.07 -19.82 -15.46
CA LYS A 120 4.75 -19.20 -16.74
C LYS A 120 3.43 -19.76 -17.28
N GLY A 121 2.37 -18.95 -17.26
CA GLY A 121 1.06 -19.33 -17.81
C GLY A 121 0.19 -18.12 -18.18
N ASN A 122 0.41 -17.56 -19.38
CA ASN A 122 -0.44 -16.56 -20.06
C ASN A 122 -1.04 -15.45 -19.18
N GLY A 123 -0.19 -14.92 -18.29
CA GLY A 123 -0.45 -13.83 -17.35
C GLY A 123 0.74 -13.76 -16.41
N GLU A 124 1.29 -12.57 -16.14
CA GLU A 124 2.50 -12.44 -15.34
C GLU A 124 2.17 -12.46 -13.83
N VAL A 125 2.02 -13.68 -13.31
CA VAL A 125 1.74 -13.95 -11.89
C VAL A 125 3.06 -14.14 -11.11
N GLU A 126 3.51 -13.10 -10.44
CA GLU A 126 4.70 -13.09 -9.58
C GLU A 126 4.35 -13.59 -8.16
N VAL A 127 5.04 -14.61 -7.64
CA VAL A 127 4.86 -15.03 -6.23
C VAL A 127 5.73 -14.17 -5.31
N ARG A 128 5.13 -13.17 -4.66
CA ARG A 128 5.84 -12.17 -3.83
C ARG A 128 6.09 -12.59 -2.39
N LEU A 129 5.18 -13.34 -1.80
CA LEU A 129 5.33 -13.89 -0.46
C LEU A 129 5.12 -15.40 -0.48
N ARG A 130 5.85 -16.10 0.38
CA ARG A 130 5.72 -17.54 0.61
C ARG A 130 5.95 -17.86 2.08
N ALA A 131 5.14 -18.77 2.62
CA ALA A 131 5.35 -19.44 3.89
C ALA A 131 5.02 -20.92 3.76
N SER A 132 5.57 -21.74 4.66
CA SER A 132 5.18 -23.14 4.80
C SER A 132 4.94 -23.44 6.28
N LEU A 133 3.77 -24.02 6.60
CA LEU A 133 3.31 -24.29 7.96
C LEU A 133 2.48 -25.57 7.95
N HIS A 134 2.75 -26.50 8.88
CA HIS A 134 2.04 -27.78 9.02
C HIS A 134 1.86 -28.55 7.69
N GLY A 135 2.94 -28.62 6.89
CA GLY A 135 2.95 -29.28 5.57
C GLY A 135 2.34 -28.47 4.42
N LYS A 136 1.53 -27.45 4.72
CA LYS A 136 0.89 -26.57 3.72
C LYS A 136 1.83 -25.47 3.27
N THR A 137 1.76 -25.10 1.99
CA THR A 137 2.47 -23.97 1.40
C THR A 137 1.49 -22.85 1.07
N TYR A 138 1.74 -21.68 1.63
CA TYR A 138 0.95 -20.46 1.48
C TYR A 138 1.73 -19.48 0.60
N VAL A 139 1.07 -18.83 -0.36
CA VAL A 139 1.66 -17.78 -1.20
C VAL A 139 0.73 -16.59 -1.38
N VAL A 140 1.33 -15.40 -1.56
CA VAL A 140 0.63 -14.20 -2.05
C VAL A 140 1.11 -13.94 -3.49
N PRO A 141 0.23 -14.13 -4.49
CA PRO A 141 0.53 -13.77 -5.88
C PRO A 141 0.44 -12.25 -6.08
N TYR A 142 1.09 -11.77 -7.14
CA TYR A 142 0.96 -10.42 -7.66
C TYR A 142 0.82 -10.45 -9.19
N LEU A 143 -0.05 -9.61 -9.73
CA LEU A 143 -0.33 -9.41 -11.15
C LEU A 143 -0.04 -7.94 -11.49
N LEU A 144 0.72 -7.69 -12.55
CA LEU A 144 1.21 -6.35 -12.88
C LEU A 144 0.06 -5.37 -13.22
N ASP A 145 -0.79 -5.71 -14.19
CA ASP A 145 -1.82 -4.82 -14.75
C ASP A 145 -3.15 -4.85 -13.97
N ASN A 146 -3.09 -4.98 -12.65
CA ASN A 146 -4.28 -5.07 -11.78
C ASN A 146 -4.31 -3.98 -10.71
N GLN A 147 -5.52 -3.59 -10.28
CA GLN A 147 -5.67 -2.59 -9.22
C GLN A 147 -4.92 -3.04 -7.96
N PHE A 148 -4.14 -2.11 -7.38
CA PHE A 148 -3.32 -2.36 -6.19
C PHE A 148 -3.53 -1.30 -5.10
N TYR A 149 -2.87 -1.52 -3.96
CA TYR A 149 -2.58 -0.49 -2.95
C TYR A 149 -1.15 -0.70 -2.40
N MET A 150 -0.61 0.29 -1.70
CA MET A 150 0.74 0.23 -1.14
C MET A 150 0.71 -0.17 0.33
N GLU A 151 1.46 -1.22 0.70
CA GLU A 151 1.71 -1.60 2.10
C GLU A 151 3.17 -2.03 2.26
N TYR A 152 3.84 -1.61 3.34
CA TYR A 152 5.28 -1.81 3.57
C TYR A 152 6.20 -1.41 2.38
N GLY A 153 5.78 -0.39 1.61
CA GLY A 153 6.53 0.09 0.44
C GLY A 153 6.41 -0.78 -0.82
N LYS A 154 5.50 -1.76 -0.85
CA LYS A 154 5.24 -2.63 -2.01
C LYS A 154 3.79 -2.52 -2.49
N PRO A 155 3.52 -2.64 -3.80
CA PRO A 155 2.15 -2.75 -4.30
C PRO A 155 1.61 -4.18 -4.13
N TRP A 156 0.38 -4.27 -3.65
CA TRP A 156 -0.38 -5.51 -3.43
C TRP A 156 -1.72 -5.45 -4.14
N ASN A 157 -2.08 -6.50 -4.89
CA ASN A 157 -3.31 -6.47 -5.69
C ASN A 157 -4.57 -6.51 -4.84
N ARG A 158 -5.62 -5.96 -5.44
CA ARG A 158 -6.97 -5.90 -4.89
C ARG A 158 -7.91 -6.59 -5.87
N LEU A 159 -8.01 -7.90 -5.76
CA LEU A 159 -8.81 -8.72 -6.68
C LEU A 159 -10.22 -8.97 -6.12
N ASN A 160 -11.18 -9.21 -7.01
CA ASN A 160 -12.48 -9.77 -6.65
C ASN A 160 -12.34 -11.28 -6.40
N TYR A 161 -13.38 -11.92 -5.85
CA TYR A 161 -13.31 -13.34 -5.49
C TYR A 161 -13.03 -14.27 -6.68
N GLU A 162 -13.65 -14.02 -7.83
CA GLU A 162 -13.54 -14.85 -9.03
C GLU A 162 -12.11 -14.80 -9.60
N SER A 163 -11.57 -13.59 -9.80
CA SER A 163 -10.17 -13.40 -10.23
C SER A 163 -9.18 -13.97 -9.21
N SER A 164 -9.53 -13.98 -7.93
CA SER A 164 -8.72 -14.59 -6.86
C SER A 164 -8.71 -16.12 -6.94
N GLN A 165 -9.87 -16.75 -7.21
CA GLN A 165 -9.95 -18.19 -7.49
C GLN A 165 -9.13 -18.55 -8.73
N GLN A 166 -9.31 -17.83 -9.84
CA GLN A 166 -8.59 -18.03 -11.10
C GLN A 166 -7.07 -17.92 -10.90
N THR A 167 -6.60 -16.90 -10.19
CA THR A 167 -5.17 -16.70 -9.87
C THR A 167 -4.59 -17.90 -9.11
N CYS A 168 -5.30 -18.42 -8.09
CA CYS A 168 -4.82 -19.58 -7.35
C CYS A 168 -4.88 -20.87 -8.19
N GLN A 169 -5.89 -21.04 -9.04
CA GLN A 169 -6.01 -22.17 -9.95
C GLN A 169 -4.88 -22.20 -10.98
N GLN A 170 -4.48 -21.06 -11.55
CA GLN A 170 -3.33 -20.92 -12.44
C GLN A 170 -2.01 -21.36 -11.79
N LEU A 171 -1.86 -21.18 -10.47
CA LEU A 171 -0.71 -21.66 -9.70
C LEU A 171 -0.82 -23.13 -9.26
N GLY A 172 -1.91 -23.83 -9.59
CA GLY A 172 -2.18 -25.20 -9.13
C GLY A 172 -2.42 -25.29 -7.62
N MET A 173 -3.09 -24.28 -7.05
CA MET A 173 -3.39 -24.07 -5.63
C MET A 173 -4.88 -23.68 -5.44
N SER A 174 -5.34 -23.48 -4.20
CA SER A 174 -6.70 -23.01 -3.89
C SER A 174 -6.70 -21.81 -2.93
N LEU A 175 -7.78 -21.04 -2.81
CA LEU A 175 -7.87 -19.99 -1.77
C LEU A 175 -7.77 -20.60 -0.37
N ALA A 176 -7.22 -19.87 0.60
CA ALA A 176 -7.15 -20.33 2.00
C ALA A 176 -8.55 -20.59 2.61
N THR A 177 -8.68 -21.61 3.47
CA THR A 177 -9.82 -21.69 4.40
C THR A 177 -9.61 -20.77 5.60
N ALA A 178 -10.69 -20.50 6.35
CA ALA A 178 -10.65 -19.81 7.63
C ALA A 178 -9.62 -20.42 8.61
N THR A 179 -9.64 -21.75 8.76
CA THR A 179 -8.76 -22.49 9.69
C THR A 179 -7.29 -22.44 9.24
N GLU A 180 -7.02 -22.61 7.95
CA GLU A 180 -5.65 -22.52 7.40
C GLU A 180 -5.06 -21.11 7.57
N PHE A 181 -5.87 -20.07 7.35
CA PHE A 181 -5.47 -18.69 7.56
C PHE A 181 -5.27 -18.37 9.04
N LYS A 182 -6.16 -18.82 9.93
CA LYS A 182 -6.00 -18.63 11.37
C LYS A 182 -4.72 -19.29 11.88
N ALA A 183 -4.40 -20.51 11.45
CA ALA A 183 -3.14 -21.16 11.78
C ALA A 183 -1.91 -20.34 11.32
N LEU A 184 -1.98 -19.72 10.13
CA LEU A 184 -0.92 -18.83 9.65
C LEU A 184 -0.83 -17.52 10.46
N ARG A 185 -1.96 -16.94 10.88
CA ARG A 185 -2.01 -15.78 11.81
C ARG A 185 -1.37 -16.13 13.15
N ASP A 186 -1.84 -17.21 13.78
CA ASP A 186 -1.39 -17.69 15.09
C ASP A 186 0.11 -18.01 15.13
N SER A 187 0.72 -18.34 13.98
CA SER A 187 2.17 -18.57 13.85
C SER A 187 3.05 -17.31 13.88
N GLY A 188 2.46 -16.10 13.81
CA GLY A 188 3.18 -14.81 13.77
C GLY A 188 4.04 -14.57 12.52
N VAL A 189 3.99 -15.49 11.54
CA VAL A 189 4.78 -15.42 10.30
C VAL A 189 4.41 -14.22 9.43
N MET A 190 3.14 -13.79 9.47
CA MET A 190 2.65 -12.68 8.65
C MET A 190 3.24 -11.34 9.09
N GLU A 191 3.19 -11.02 10.39
CA GLU A 191 3.80 -9.83 10.99
C GLU A 191 5.32 -9.84 10.79
N LYS A 192 5.97 -10.96 11.15
CA LYS A 192 7.43 -11.10 11.08
C LYS A 192 7.98 -10.86 9.67
N ASN A 193 7.26 -11.32 8.65
CA ASN A 193 7.66 -11.21 7.25
C ASN A 193 6.95 -10.05 6.51
N LYS A 194 6.27 -9.14 7.23
CA LYS A 194 5.57 -7.95 6.69
C LYS A 194 4.63 -8.27 5.53
N TRP A 195 3.79 -9.29 5.73
CA TRP A 195 2.67 -9.58 4.83
C TRP A 195 1.66 -8.44 4.90
N PRO A 196 0.99 -8.07 3.80
CA PRO A 196 -0.05 -7.06 3.86
C PRO A 196 -1.19 -7.52 4.78
N LEU A 197 -1.60 -6.70 5.74
CA LEU A 197 -2.67 -6.96 6.71
C LEU A 197 -3.72 -5.84 6.74
N GLN A 198 -3.45 -4.68 6.13
CA GLN A 198 -4.40 -3.56 6.07
C GLN A 198 -5.69 -3.89 5.30
N LEU A 199 -5.61 -4.78 4.29
CA LEU A 199 -6.80 -5.36 3.66
C LEU A 199 -6.94 -6.85 4.01
N PRO A 200 -8.18 -7.32 4.27
CA PRO A 200 -8.50 -8.74 4.39
C PRO A 200 -8.08 -9.53 3.15
N TYR A 201 -7.96 -10.84 3.30
CA TYR A 201 -7.72 -11.77 2.20
C TYR A 201 -9.03 -12.44 1.74
N TRP A 202 -9.08 -12.86 0.48
CA TRP A 202 -10.08 -13.82 0.03
C TRP A 202 -9.77 -15.22 0.55
N GLY A 203 -10.72 -15.80 1.27
CA GLY A 203 -10.78 -17.23 1.59
C GLY A 203 -11.84 -17.95 0.78
N LYS A 204 -11.93 -19.28 0.92
CA LYS A 204 -12.96 -20.10 0.27
C LYS A 204 -14.38 -19.61 0.61
N ASP A 205 -15.32 -19.96 -0.26
CA ASP A 205 -16.76 -19.72 -0.11
C ASP A 205 -17.13 -18.23 0.00
N LYS A 206 -16.36 -17.34 -0.65
CA LYS A 206 -16.48 -15.87 -0.58
C LYS A 206 -16.36 -15.32 0.85
N LYS A 207 -15.60 -15.98 1.74
CA LYS A 207 -15.29 -15.44 3.07
C LYS A 207 -14.16 -14.41 2.99
N GLY A 208 -14.35 -13.27 3.63
CA GLY A 208 -13.27 -12.33 3.95
C GLY A 208 -12.50 -12.82 5.17
N LEU A 209 -11.20 -13.00 5.02
CA LEU A 209 -10.28 -13.44 6.07
C LEU A 209 -9.61 -12.19 6.68
N PHE A 210 -10.08 -11.79 7.86
CA PHE A 210 -9.68 -10.56 8.54
C PHE A 210 -8.47 -10.82 9.46
N ALA A 211 -7.60 -9.83 9.62
CA ALA A 211 -6.40 -9.95 10.45
C ALA A 211 -6.66 -9.70 11.95
N ASP A 212 -7.78 -9.03 12.24
CA ASP A 212 -8.20 -8.37 13.48
C ASP A 212 -9.48 -8.96 14.10
N ARG A 213 -10.19 -9.84 13.37
CA ARG A 213 -11.50 -10.41 13.77
C ARG A 213 -11.80 -11.70 13.01
N GLU A 214 -12.89 -12.38 13.39
CA GLU A 214 -13.34 -13.60 12.73
C GLU A 214 -13.75 -13.40 11.26
N PRO A 215 -13.62 -14.43 10.39
CA PRO A 215 -14.03 -14.37 9.00
C PRO A 215 -15.53 -14.14 8.81
N ASN A 216 -15.89 -13.29 7.84
CA ASN A 216 -17.29 -12.99 7.52
C ASN A 216 -17.60 -13.27 6.04
N GLN A 217 -18.86 -13.60 5.75
CA GLN A 217 -19.38 -13.79 4.40
C GLN A 217 -19.40 -12.47 3.63
N LEU A 218 -18.92 -12.47 2.37
CA LEU A 218 -18.94 -11.30 1.49
C LEU A 218 -19.63 -11.62 0.16
N THR A 219 -19.97 -10.57 -0.59
CA THR A 219 -20.63 -10.63 -1.91
C THR A 219 -19.78 -11.27 -3.01
N GLY A 220 -18.46 -11.28 -2.83
CA GLY A 220 -17.47 -11.62 -3.87
C GLY A 220 -16.96 -10.41 -4.68
N THR A 221 -17.65 -9.26 -4.62
CA THR A 221 -17.32 -8.05 -5.41
C THR A 221 -16.37 -7.08 -4.72
N SER A 222 -15.99 -7.34 -3.46
CA SER A 222 -14.97 -6.57 -2.74
C SER A 222 -13.57 -6.77 -3.35
N LEU A 223 -12.71 -5.75 -3.28
CA LEU A 223 -11.36 -5.81 -3.84
C LEU A 223 -10.33 -5.93 -2.70
N LEU A 224 -9.85 -7.17 -2.51
CA LEU A 224 -9.11 -7.69 -1.34
C LEU A 224 -7.77 -8.33 -1.73
N ASN A 225 -6.93 -8.66 -0.74
CA ASN A 225 -5.72 -9.45 -0.93
C ASN A 225 -6.04 -10.90 -1.31
N VAL A 226 -5.08 -11.60 -1.92
CA VAL A 226 -5.21 -13.01 -2.33
C VAL A 226 -4.16 -13.86 -1.63
N MET A 227 -4.58 -15.02 -1.11
CA MET A 227 -3.67 -16.02 -0.55
C MET A 227 -4.03 -17.40 -1.08
N CYS A 228 -3.08 -18.03 -1.75
CA CYS A 228 -3.22 -19.36 -2.30
C CYS A 228 -2.52 -20.38 -1.41
N VAL A 229 -3.18 -21.51 -1.16
CA VAL A 229 -2.74 -22.59 -0.28
C VAL A 229 -2.78 -23.93 -1.01
N LYS A 230 -1.78 -24.76 -0.74
CA LYS A 230 -1.64 -26.15 -1.17
C LYS A 230 -1.12 -26.97 0.00
#